data_AF-A0A2W5QQC0-F1
#
_entry.id   AF-A0A2W5QQC0-F1
#
_cell.length_a   1.000
_cell.length_b   1.000
_cell.length_c   1.000
_cell.angle_alpha   90.00
_cell.angle_beta   90.00
_cell.angle_gamma   90.00
#
_symmetry.space_group_name_H-M   'P 1'
#
loop_
_entity.id
_entity.type
_entity.pdbx_description
1 polymer ?
#
loop_
_entity_poly.entity_id
_entity_poly.type
_entity_poly.pdbx_seq_one_letter_code
_entity_poly.pdbx_strand_id
1 'polypeptide(L)'
;MATSSTAAPSSTLPTGEVRAKPRGGQRLQAWRERPWWPWARRLVVLGFLAFVAALLVSQARAIEWAQVFATMRAYPLRTLLVAAGLAALSHLIYASFDLVGRHYTGHRLPVPTVMAITFVSYAFNLNMGTIVGAVGMRVRLYSRLGLAPGQITRVVGMSMLTNWLGYFLLAGLAFLLWPLALPDDWHLGRTALRALGAGLVAVSLAYLLACAFSRRREWTVRGHDIALPSLRVAFVQLALSCANWGVMGLAMFVLLQDRVPYPMALGVLLIGAVAGLMSRVPAG
;
A
#
# COMPACT_ATOMS: atom_id res chain seq x y z
N MET A 1 20.33 -75.71 60.62
CA MET A 1 18.96 -75.98 61.09
C MET A 1 18.16 -74.70 60.91
N ALA A 2 16.90 -74.84 60.50
CA ALA A 2 16.11 -73.89 59.70
C ALA A 2 15.66 -72.58 60.38
N THR A 3 14.96 -71.78 59.55
CA THR A 3 14.07 -70.61 59.80
C THR A 3 14.73 -69.22 59.63
N SER A 4 14.59 -68.52 58.49
CA SER A 4 13.44 -67.80 57.90
C SER A 4 12.97 -66.59 58.71
N SER A 5 13.19 -65.35 58.21
CA SER A 5 12.16 -64.29 58.20
C SER A 5 12.60 -63.00 57.48
N THR A 6 11.85 -62.67 56.44
CA THR A 6 11.40 -61.33 56.00
C THR A 6 12.39 -60.36 55.32
N ALA A 7 12.27 -60.30 53.99
CA ALA A 7 12.78 -59.26 53.11
C ALA A 7 11.89 -58.00 53.15
N ALA A 8 12.52 -56.82 53.19
CA ALA A 8 11.87 -55.53 53.02
C ALA A 8 11.66 -55.21 51.52
N PRO A 9 10.52 -54.63 51.10
CA PRO A 9 10.32 -54.27 49.70
C PRO A 9 11.05 -52.96 49.35
N SER A 10 11.84 -53.01 48.29
CA SER A 10 12.49 -51.88 47.65
C SER A 10 11.46 -50.94 47.00
N SER A 11 11.49 -49.67 47.39
CA SER A 11 10.72 -48.60 46.75
C SER A 11 11.38 -48.17 45.45
N THR A 12 10.92 -48.69 44.31
CA THR A 12 11.23 -48.15 42.98
C THR A 12 10.18 -47.09 42.60
N LEU A 13 10.54 -45.82 42.72
CA LEU A 13 9.76 -44.72 42.16
C LEU A 13 9.87 -44.77 40.61
N PRO A 14 8.76 -44.68 39.85
CA PRO A 14 8.85 -44.61 38.41
C PRO A 14 9.36 -43.22 37.99
N THR A 15 10.45 -43.20 37.24
CA THR A 15 10.94 -42.03 36.50
C THR A 15 9.84 -41.55 35.55
N GLY A 16 9.18 -40.46 35.92
CA GLY A 16 8.27 -39.75 35.03
C GLY A 16 9.05 -39.12 33.88
N GLU A 17 8.98 -39.73 32.69
CA GLU A 17 9.38 -39.08 31.45
C GLU A 17 8.60 -37.77 31.28
N VAL A 18 9.30 -36.64 31.35
CA VAL A 18 8.74 -35.33 30.99
C VAL A 18 8.49 -35.33 29.49
N ARG A 19 7.27 -35.70 29.09
CA ARG A 19 6.82 -35.66 27.70
C ARG A 19 6.80 -34.21 27.22
N ALA A 20 7.83 -33.83 26.46
CA ALA A 20 7.96 -32.50 25.87
C ALA A 20 6.72 -32.16 25.02
N LYS A 21 6.03 -31.07 25.37
CA LYS A 21 4.84 -30.58 24.68
C LYS A 21 5.24 -30.11 23.27
N PRO A 22 4.66 -30.64 22.18
CA PRO A 22 5.07 -30.28 20.83
C PRO A 22 4.79 -28.80 20.57
N ARG A 23 5.84 -28.05 20.21
CA ARG A 23 5.77 -26.62 19.85
C ARG A 23 4.85 -26.47 18.64
N GLY A 24 3.87 -25.57 18.71
CA GLY A 24 2.80 -25.40 17.70
C GLY A 24 3.25 -25.24 16.24
N GLY A 25 4.52 -24.92 15.98
CA GLY A 25 5.12 -24.92 14.64
C GLY A 25 5.23 -26.30 13.97
N GLN A 26 5.41 -27.38 14.74
CA GLN A 26 5.50 -28.75 14.19
C GLN A 26 4.16 -29.26 13.64
N ARG A 27 3.04 -28.81 14.24
CA ARG A 27 1.70 -29.12 13.73
C ARG A 27 1.46 -28.49 12.37
N LEU A 28 1.91 -27.26 12.11
CA LEU A 28 1.73 -26.64 10.79
C LEU A 28 2.62 -27.26 9.70
N GLN A 29 3.80 -27.80 10.07
CA GLN A 29 4.67 -28.55 9.16
C GLN A 29 4.09 -29.92 8.79
N ALA A 30 3.56 -30.67 9.76
CA ALA A 30 2.97 -32.00 9.53
C ALA A 30 1.73 -31.98 8.60
N TRP A 31 1.04 -30.85 8.47
CA TRP A 31 -0.09 -30.69 7.56
C TRP A 31 0.34 -30.36 6.12
N ARG A 32 1.49 -29.70 5.95
CA ARG A 32 2.10 -29.39 4.64
C ARG A 32 2.73 -30.59 3.96
N GLU A 33 3.18 -31.58 4.74
CA GLU A 33 3.81 -32.82 4.23
C GLU A 33 2.78 -33.86 3.76
N ARG A 34 1.48 -33.60 3.92
CA ARG A 34 0.45 -34.52 3.45
C ARG A 34 0.35 -34.51 1.92
N PRO A 35 0.27 -35.68 1.26
CA PRO A 35 0.32 -35.77 -0.21
C PRO A 35 -0.85 -35.09 -0.93
N TRP A 36 -1.98 -34.84 -0.25
CA TRP A 36 -3.14 -34.13 -0.80
C TRP A 36 -3.05 -32.60 -0.69
N TRP A 37 -2.15 -32.06 0.14
CA TRP A 37 -2.02 -30.62 0.37
C TRP A 37 -1.60 -29.82 -0.88
N PRO A 38 -0.67 -30.29 -1.73
CA PRO A 38 -0.36 -29.63 -3.00
C PRO A 38 -1.57 -29.59 -3.95
N TRP A 39 -2.41 -30.63 -3.94
CA TRP A 39 -3.61 -30.73 -4.75
C TRP A 39 -4.72 -29.82 -4.24
N ALA A 40 -5.01 -29.84 -2.94
CA ALA A 40 -5.97 -28.92 -2.32
C ALA A 40 -5.58 -27.45 -2.55
N ARG A 41 -4.30 -27.11 -2.41
CA ARG A 41 -3.79 -25.78 -2.73
C ARG A 41 -4.00 -25.42 -4.21
N ARG A 42 -3.70 -26.33 -5.14
CA ARG A 42 -3.94 -26.11 -6.58
C ARG A 42 -5.42 -25.90 -6.88
N LEU A 43 -6.29 -26.69 -6.26
CA LEU A 43 -7.74 -26.64 -6.46
C LEU A 43 -8.32 -25.33 -5.91
N VAL A 44 -7.85 -24.86 -4.75
CA VAL A 44 -8.21 -23.55 -4.19
C VAL A 44 -7.72 -22.40 -5.10
N VAL A 45 -6.48 -22.46 -5.59
CA VAL A 45 -5.94 -21.43 -6.50
C VAL A 45 -6.69 -21.43 -7.83
N LEU A 46 -6.95 -22.59 -8.42
CA LEU A 46 -7.70 -22.72 -9.68
C LEU A 46 -9.16 -22.30 -9.52
N GLY A 47 -9.81 -22.68 -8.41
CA GLY A 47 -11.17 -22.25 -8.09
C GLY A 47 -11.26 -20.75 -7.90
N PHE A 48 -10.29 -20.13 -7.21
CA PHE A 48 -10.20 -18.68 -7.08
C PHE A 48 -9.98 -18.00 -8.44
N LEU A 49 -9.05 -18.51 -9.27
CA LEU A 49 -8.83 -17.97 -10.62
C LEU A 49 -10.09 -18.06 -11.47
N ALA A 50 -10.78 -19.20 -11.44
CA ALA A 50 -12.02 -19.42 -12.19
C ALA A 50 -13.13 -18.48 -11.70
N PHE A 51 -13.23 -18.26 -10.39
CA PHE A 51 -14.17 -17.30 -9.81
C PHE A 51 -13.88 -15.86 -10.25
N VAL A 52 -12.61 -15.42 -10.17
CA VAL A 52 -12.20 -14.09 -10.65
C VAL A 52 -12.45 -13.95 -12.15
N ALA A 53 -12.10 -14.96 -12.94
CA ALA A 53 -12.37 -14.97 -14.37
C ALA A 53 -13.88 -14.92 -14.67
N ALA A 54 -14.71 -15.64 -13.93
CA ALA A 54 -16.17 -15.59 -14.08
C ALA A 54 -16.74 -14.21 -13.72
N LEU A 55 -16.22 -13.55 -12.67
CA LEU A 55 -16.57 -12.17 -12.31
C LEU A 55 -16.17 -11.17 -13.39
N LEU A 56 -14.94 -11.27 -13.88
CA LEU A 56 -14.44 -10.44 -14.98
C LEU A 56 -15.24 -10.67 -16.25
N VAL A 57 -15.57 -11.91 -16.59
CA VAL A 57 -16.37 -12.27 -17.76
C VAL A 57 -17.82 -11.80 -17.61
N SER A 58 -18.39 -11.90 -16.40
CA SER A 58 -19.73 -11.37 -16.08
C SER A 58 -19.78 -9.86 -16.32
N GLN A 59 -18.83 -9.11 -15.76
CA GLN A 59 -18.75 -7.66 -15.95
C GLN A 59 -18.38 -7.28 -17.39
N ALA A 60 -17.48 -8.03 -18.01
CA ALA A 60 -17.13 -7.88 -19.43
C ALA A 60 -18.35 -8.06 -20.34
N ARG A 61 -19.23 -9.03 -20.05
CA ARG A 61 -20.44 -9.26 -20.85
C ARG A 61 -21.52 -8.19 -20.65
N ALA A 62 -21.51 -7.50 -19.51
CA ALA A 62 -22.36 -6.33 -19.27
C ALA A 62 -21.89 -5.08 -20.02
N ILE A 63 -20.67 -5.10 -20.59
CA ILE A 63 -20.10 -4.01 -21.36
C ILE A 63 -20.36 -4.25 -22.85
N GLU A 64 -21.02 -3.30 -23.51
CA GLU A 64 -21.16 -3.32 -24.97
C GLU A 64 -19.82 -3.00 -25.65
N TRP A 65 -19.03 -4.03 -25.94
CA TRP A 65 -17.70 -3.91 -26.55
C TRP A 65 -17.68 -3.09 -27.85
N ALA A 66 -18.74 -3.16 -28.65
CA ALA A 66 -18.90 -2.34 -29.85
C ALA A 66 -18.93 -0.85 -29.52
N GLN A 67 -19.63 -0.45 -28.45
CA GLN A 67 -19.64 0.93 -27.96
C GLN A 67 -18.30 1.33 -27.36
N VAL A 68 -17.59 0.43 -26.67
CA VAL A 68 -16.24 0.70 -26.14
C VAL A 68 -15.27 1.02 -27.28
N PHE A 69 -15.21 0.18 -28.32
CA PHE A 69 -14.33 0.42 -29.46
C PHE A 69 -14.74 1.64 -30.27
N ALA A 70 -16.04 1.91 -30.43
CA ALA A 70 -16.54 3.12 -31.07
C ALA A 70 -16.14 4.38 -30.27
N THR A 71 -16.29 4.33 -28.94
CA THR A 71 -15.92 5.43 -28.04
C THR A 71 -14.40 5.63 -28.03
N MET A 72 -13.61 4.56 -27.98
CA MET A 72 -12.14 4.64 -28.07
C MET A 72 -11.68 5.26 -29.39
N ARG A 73 -12.34 4.95 -30.52
CA ARG A 73 -12.06 5.57 -31.83
C ARG A 73 -12.57 7.02 -31.91
N ALA A 74 -13.61 7.35 -31.16
CA ALA A 74 -14.18 8.69 -31.10
C ALA A 74 -13.44 9.62 -30.13
N TYR A 75 -12.51 9.12 -29.31
CA TYR A 75 -11.71 9.98 -28.43
C TYR A 75 -10.85 10.93 -29.26
N PRO A 76 -10.89 12.25 -28.97
CA PRO A 76 -9.97 13.17 -29.61
C PRO A 76 -8.53 12.77 -29.28
N LEU A 77 -7.67 12.67 -30.31
CA LEU A 77 -6.25 12.39 -30.12
C LEU A 77 -5.62 13.39 -29.11
N ARG A 78 -6.08 14.65 -29.15
CA ARG A 78 -5.68 15.69 -28.18
C ARG A 78 -5.96 15.28 -26.74
N THR A 79 -7.12 14.70 -26.44
CA THR A 79 -7.48 14.23 -25.10
C THR A 79 -6.56 13.11 -24.64
N LEU A 80 -6.27 12.16 -25.53
CA LEU A 80 -5.34 11.06 -25.24
C LEU A 80 -3.92 11.56 -24.98
N LEU A 81 -3.43 12.50 -25.80
CA LEU A 81 -2.10 13.10 -25.63
C LEU A 81 -1.99 13.90 -24.33
N VAL A 82 -3.02 14.68 -23.98
CA VAL A 82 -3.06 15.42 -22.70
C VAL A 82 -3.09 14.44 -21.52
N ALA A 83 -3.93 13.41 -21.57
CA ALA A 83 -4.00 12.39 -20.52
C ALA A 83 -2.67 11.65 -20.36
N ALA A 84 -2.00 11.30 -21.47
CA ALA A 84 -0.67 10.69 -21.46
C ALA A 84 0.38 11.63 -20.86
N GLY A 85 0.34 12.93 -21.21
CA GLY A 85 1.23 13.95 -20.63
C GLY A 85 1.02 14.12 -19.12
N LEU A 86 -0.24 14.12 -18.65
CA LEU A 86 -0.57 14.16 -17.22
C LEU A 86 -0.12 12.89 -16.49
N ALA A 87 -0.29 11.72 -17.10
CA ALA A 87 0.20 10.46 -16.54
C ALA A 87 1.74 10.46 -16.42
N ALA A 88 2.45 10.95 -17.43
CA ALA A 88 3.90 11.12 -17.39
C ALA A 88 4.34 12.14 -16.33
N LEU A 89 3.62 13.25 -16.21
CA LEU A 89 3.87 14.26 -15.17
C LEU A 89 3.67 13.69 -13.77
N SER A 90 2.58 12.95 -13.53
CA SER A 90 2.36 12.27 -12.25
C SER A 90 3.50 11.29 -11.94
N HIS A 91 3.95 10.51 -12.92
CA HIS A 91 5.11 9.63 -12.74
C HIS A 91 6.38 10.39 -12.37
N LEU A 92 6.62 11.55 -13.00
CA LEU A 92 7.79 12.38 -12.71
C LEU A 92 7.72 13.01 -11.31
N ILE A 93 6.54 13.49 -10.91
CA ILE A 93 6.30 14.00 -9.55
C ILE A 93 6.53 12.87 -8.54
N TYR A 94 5.96 11.69 -8.77
CA TYR A 94 6.15 10.54 -7.90
C TYR A 94 7.62 10.09 -7.83
N ALA A 95 8.35 10.13 -8.95
CA ALA A 95 9.77 9.84 -8.98
C ALA A 95 10.61 10.78 -8.09
N SER A 96 10.13 12.00 -7.87
CA SER A 96 10.78 12.95 -6.95
C SER A 96 10.58 12.64 -5.47
N PHE A 97 9.68 11.71 -5.09
CA PHE A 97 9.39 11.43 -3.67
C PHE A 97 10.62 10.88 -2.93
N ASP A 98 11.39 10.00 -3.56
CA ASP A 98 12.61 9.46 -2.92
C ASP A 98 13.69 10.54 -2.76
N LEU A 99 13.58 11.72 -3.41
CA LEU A 99 14.49 12.84 -3.15
C LEU A 99 14.32 13.41 -1.74
N VAL A 100 13.10 13.32 -1.17
CA VAL A 100 12.86 13.63 0.24
C VAL A 100 13.59 12.62 1.11
N GLY A 101 13.48 11.32 0.79
CA GLY A 101 14.21 10.25 1.47
C GLY A 101 15.72 10.41 1.35
N ARG A 102 16.22 10.87 0.21
CA ARG A 102 17.63 11.19 -0.04
C ARG A 102 18.12 12.32 0.83
N HIS A 103 17.38 13.43 0.88
CA HIS A 103 17.71 14.55 1.76
C HIS A 103 17.74 14.11 3.23
N TYR A 104 16.78 13.27 3.62
CA TYR A 104 16.63 12.79 4.98
C TYR A 104 17.71 11.79 5.42
N THR A 105 18.15 10.89 4.53
CA THR A 105 19.18 9.89 4.84
C THR A 105 20.61 10.37 4.58
N GLY A 106 20.77 11.54 3.96
CA GLY A 106 22.07 12.15 3.66
C GLY A 106 22.92 11.38 2.65
N HIS A 107 22.38 10.37 1.97
CA HIS A 107 23.15 9.55 1.04
C HIS A 107 23.52 10.33 -0.23
N ARG A 108 24.67 10.02 -0.82
CA ARG A 108 25.29 10.83 -1.89
C ARG A 108 24.96 10.36 -3.32
N LEU A 109 23.97 9.48 -3.49
CA LEU A 109 23.55 9.06 -4.83
C LEU A 109 23.13 10.27 -5.67
N PRO A 110 23.43 10.28 -6.98
CA PRO A 110 22.98 11.33 -7.88
C PRO A 110 21.46 11.42 -7.93
N VAL A 111 20.93 12.64 -8.03
CA VAL A 111 19.48 12.91 -8.14
C VAL A 111 18.83 12.12 -9.29
N PRO A 112 19.40 12.08 -10.51
CA PRO A 112 18.80 11.31 -11.62
C PRO A 112 18.71 9.81 -11.32
N THR A 113 19.70 9.26 -10.61
CA THR A 113 19.72 7.85 -10.23
C THR A 113 18.59 7.54 -9.25
N VAL A 114 18.41 8.38 -8.23
CA VAL A 114 17.31 8.22 -7.26
C VAL A 114 15.97 8.30 -7.96
N MET A 115 15.75 9.32 -8.80
CA MET A 115 14.51 9.45 -9.56
C MET A 115 14.26 8.26 -10.50
N ALA A 116 15.29 7.75 -11.19
CA ALA A 116 15.16 6.59 -12.06
C ALA A 116 14.77 5.32 -11.28
N ILE A 117 15.33 5.09 -10.10
CA ILE A 117 14.97 3.94 -9.23
C ILE A 117 13.51 4.04 -8.82
N THR A 118 13.08 5.22 -8.36
CA THR A 118 11.70 5.46 -7.94
C THR A 118 10.72 5.29 -9.09
N PHE A 119 11.07 5.82 -10.26
CA PHE A 119 10.31 5.71 -11.50
C PHE A 119 10.11 4.25 -11.91
N VAL A 120 11.20 3.49 -12.07
CA VAL A 120 11.15 2.07 -12.43
C VAL A 120 10.35 1.29 -11.40
N SER A 121 10.59 1.52 -10.12
CA SER A 121 9.87 0.80 -9.06
C SER A 121 8.39 1.14 -9.03
N TYR A 122 8.00 2.37 -9.39
CA TYR A 122 6.59 2.75 -9.49
C TYR A 122 5.91 2.12 -10.72
N ALA A 123 6.59 2.08 -11.87
CA ALA A 123 6.08 1.37 -13.04
C ALA A 123 5.85 -0.13 -12.73
N PHE A 124 6.78 -0.77 -12.03
CA PHE A 124 6.60 -2.16 -11.58
C PHE A 124 5.49 -2.30 -10.53
N ASN A 125 5.32 -1.32 -9.62
CA ASN A 125 4.21 -1.31 -8.66
C ASN A 125 2.85 -1.38 -9.37
N LEU A 126 2.68 -0.57 -10.42
CA LEU A 126 1.43 -0.49 -11.17
C LEU A 126 1.12 -1.78 -11.94
N ASN A 127 2.13 -2.59 -12.31
CA ASN A 127 1.93 -3.79 -13.13
C ASN A 127 1.97 -5.11 -12.34
N MET A 128 2.75 -5.18 -11.25
CA MET A 128 3.02 -6.44 -10.53
C MET A 128 2.63 -6.41 -9.05
N GLY A 129 1.97 -5.33 -8.59
CA GLY A 129 1.52 -5.15 -7.21
C GLY A 129 2.63 -4.76 -6.22
N THR A 130 2.24 -4.31 -5.03
CA THR A 130 3.10 -3.58 -4.08
C THR A 130 4.24 -4.40 -3.47
N ILE A 131 4.02 -5.69 -3.22
CA ILE A 131 4.98 -6.53 -2.48
C ILE A 131 6.14 -6.97 -3.38
N VAL A 132 5.83 -7.50 -4.57
CA VAL A 132 6.84 -8.03 -5.51
C VAL A 132 7.43 -6.92 -6.37
N GLY A 133 6.58 -5.99 -6.86
CA GLY A 133 6.98 -4.98 -7.84
C GLY A 133 7.62 -3.73 -7.25
N ALA A 134 7.08 -3.18 -6.16
CA ALA A 134 7.46 -1.82 -5.71
C ALA A 134 8.60 -1.82 -4.69
N VAL A 135 8.37 -2.41 -3.52
CA VAL A 135 9.32 -2.36 -2.41
C VAL A 135 10.51 -3.28 -2.69
N GLY A 136 10.26 -4.46 -3.25
CA GLY A 136 11.32 -5.41 -3.64
C GLY A 136 12.29 -4.81 -4.67
N MET A 137 11.78 -4.13 -5.70
CA MET A 137 12.62 -3.49 -6.71
C MET A 137 13.41 -2.31 -6.14
N ARG A 138 12.80 -1.43 -5.32
CA ARG A 138 13.54 -0.35 -4.66
C ARG A 138 14.66 -0.90 -3.79
N VAL A 139 14.36 -1.89 -2.95
CA VAL A 139 15.37 -2.53 -2.08
C VAL A 139 16.50 -3.10 -2.92
N ARG A 140 16.19 -3.88 -3.96
CA ARG A 140 17.19 -4.49 -4.82
C ARG A 140 18.08 -3.48 -5.53
N LEU A 141 17.49 -2.43 -6.10
CA LEU A 141 18.22 -1.39 -6.84
C LEU A 141 19.09 -0.55 -5.91
N TYR A 142 18.57 -0.12 -4.76
CA TYR A 142 19.36 0.64 -3.79
C TYR A 142 20.47 -0.20 -3.14
N SER A 143 20.22 -1.48 -2.81
CA SER A 143 21.24 -2.38 -2.27
C SER A 143 22.38 -2.62 -3.27
N ARG A 144 22.07 -2.74 -4.58
CA ARG A 144 23.09 -2.83 -5.63
C ARG A 144 23.96 -1.58 -5.75
N LEU A 145 23.44 -0.44 -5.33
CA LEU A 145 24.16 0.84 -5.29
C LEU A 145 24.83 1.10 -3.93
N GLY A 146 24.86 0.10 -3.04
CA GLY A 146 25.60 0.14 -1.77
C GLY A 146 24.89 0.81 -0.61
N LEU A 147 23.58 1.09 -0.69
CA LEU A 147 22.85 1.66 0.45
C LEU A 147 22.60 0.59 1.53
N ALA A 148 22.82 0.97 2.78
CA ALA A 148 22.53 0.11 3.92
C ALA A 148 21.01 -0.14 4.04
N PRO A 149 20.55 -1.34 4.47
CA PRO A 149 19.13 -1.65 4.60
C PRO A 149 18.34 -0.63 5.41
N GLY A 150 18.91 -0.07 6.48
CA GLY A 150 18.28 0.98 7.28
C GLY A 150 18.04 2.28 6.51
N GLN A 151 18.97 2.68 5.62
CA GLN A 151 18.79 3.84 4.76
C GLN A 151 17.68 3.60 3.72
N ILE A 152 17.66 2.40 3.13
CA ILE A 152 16.62 2.01 2.17
C ILE A 152 15.24 2.08 2.81
N THR A 153 15.07 1.49 3.99
CA THR A 153 13.80 1.53 4.74
C THR A 153 13.38 2.96 5.05
N ARG A 154 14.31 3.84 5.44
CA ARG A 154 14.02 5.27 5.66
C ARG A 154 13.59 5.98 4.38
N VAL A 155 14.25 5.73 3.24
CA VAL A 155 13.86 6.31 1.93
C VAL A 155 12.45 5.85 1.54
N VAL A 156 12.21 4.54 1.55
CA VAL A 156 10.90 3.96 1.17
C VAL A 156 9.79 4.43 2.12
N GLY A 157 10.06 4.44 3.44
CA GLY A 157 9.13 4.90 4.45
C GLY A 157 8.77 6.37 4.29
N MET A 158 9.75 7.23 4.02
CA MET A 158 9.51 8.66 3.74
C MET A 158 8.68 8.86 2.47
N SER A 159 8.92 8.08 1.43
CA SER A 159 8.12 8.16 0.19
C SER A 159 6.69 7.67 0.39
N MET A 160 6.47 6.62 1.18
CA MET A 160 5.13 6.18 1.57
C MET A 160 4.42 7.24 2.40
N LEU A 161 5.09 7.80 3.40
CA LEU A 161 4.55 8.88 4.23
C LEU A 161 4.17 10.10 3.37
N THR A 162 5.04 10.50 2.46
CA THR A 162 4.79 11.58 1.50
C THR A 162 3.52 11.30 0.69
N ASN A 163 3.40 10.11 0.11
CA ASN A 163 2.23 9.75 -0.70
C ASN A 163 0.92 9.80 0.10
N TRP A 164 0.91 9.26 1.31
CA TRP A 164 -0.30 9.21 2.15
C TRP A 164 -0.67 10.57 2.75
N LEU A 165 0.32 11.43 3.02
CA LEU A 165 0.07 12.74 3.61
C LEU A 165 -0.81 13.62 2.70
N GLY A 166 -0.47 13.71 1.41
CA GLY A 166 -1.28 14.44 0.44
C GLY A 166 -2.60 13.74 0.11
N TYR A 167 -2.63 12.39 0.14
CA TYR A 167 -3.87 11.62 0.05
C TYR A 167 -4.84 12.01 1.17
N PHE A 168 -4.40 12.00 2.43
CA PHE A 168 -5.25 12.34 3.57
C PHE A 168 -5.76 13.78 3.51
N LEU A 169 -4.91 14.72 3.08
CA LEU A 169 -5.35 16.10 2.94
C LEU A 169 -6.41 16.24 1.82
N LEU A 170 -6.15 15.70 0.64
CA LEU A 170 -7.07 15.84 -0.50
C LEU A 170 -8.36 15.05 -0.30
N ALA A 171 -8.29 13.82 0.20
CA ALA A 171 -9.47 13.02 0.53
C ALA A 171 -10.27 13.68 1.66
N GLY A 172 -9.58 14.20 2.67
CA GLY A 172 -10.21 14.95 3.75
C GLY A 172 -10.96 16.18 3.26
N LEU A 173 -10.32 17.01 2.44
CA LEU A 173 -10.93 18.20 1.84
C LEU A 173 -12.07 17.83 0.88
N ALA A 174 -11.91 16.79 0.06
CA ALA A 174 -12.95 16.30 -0.84
C ALA A 174 -14.20 15.87 -0.06
N PHE A 175 -14.03 15.07 1.00
CA PHE A 175 -15.16 14.58 1.81
C PHE A 175 -15.83 15.66 2.66
N LEU A 176 -15.08 16.71 3.04
CA LEU A 176 -15.63 17.86 3.77
C LEU A 176 -16.43 18.80 2.86
N LEU A 177 -15.82 19.22 1.76
CA LEU A 177 -16.32 20.28 0.88
C LEU A 177 -17.31 19.75 -0.16
N TRP A 178 -17.07 18.54 -0.68
CA TRP A 178 -17.89 17.90 -1.71
C TRP A 178 -18.25 16.47 -1.29
N PRO A 179 -19.11 16.29 -0.26
CA PRO A 179 -19.52 14.96 0.15
C PRO A 179 -20.21 14.27 -1.04
N LEU A 180 -19.59 13.19 -1.52
CA LEU A 180 -20.14 12.37 -2.59
C LEU A 180 -21.54 11.91 -2.19
N ALA A 181 -22.49 12.00 -3.13
CA ALA A 181 -23.78 11.35 -2.98
C ALA A 181 -23.55 9.84 -3.11
N LEU A 182 -23.34 9.17 -1.97
CA LEU A 182 -23.29 7.73 -1.91
C LEU A 182 -24.70 7.19 -2.24
N PRO A 183 -24.80 6.05 -2.95
CA PRO A 183 -26.07 5.36 -3.15
C PRO A 183 -26.81 5.12 -1.82
N ASP A 184 -28.15 5.18 -1.84
CA ASP A 184 -28.99 5.10 -0.63
C ASP A 184 -28.84 3.77 0.14
N ASP A 185 -28.32 2.72 -0.50
CA ASP A 185 -27.99 1.42 0.09
C ASP A 185 -26.71 1.43 0.96
N TRP A 186 -25.88 2.46 0.87
CA TRP A 186 -24.72 2.62 1.76
C TRP A 186 -25.13 3.31 3.08
N HIS A 187 -24.96 2.59 4.19
CA HIS A 187 -25.20 3.08 5.56
C HIS A 187 -24.30 4.26 6.02
N LEU A 188 -23.42 4.77 5.14
CA LEU A 188 -22.54 5.91 5.40
C LEU A 188 -23.23 7.22 5.01
N GLY A 189 -23.88 7.85 6.00
CA GLY A 189 -24.50 9.16 5.80
C GLY A 189 -23.49 10.28 5.55
N ARG A 190 -23.94 11.38 4.92
CA ARG A 190 -23.12 12.59 4.65
C ARG A 190 -22.37 13.11 5.88
N THR A 191 -22.96 13.03 7.06
CA THR A 191 -22.34 13.45 8.33
C THR A 191 -21.13 12.58 8.69
N ALA A 192 -21.24 11.26 8.52
CA ALA A 192 -20.14 10.34 8.78
C ALA A 192 -18.98 10.57 7.80
N LEU A 193 -19.29 10.80 6.52
CA LEU A 193 -18.27 11.10 5.51
C LEU A 193 -17.53 12.42 5.80
N ARG A 194 -18.25 13.46 6.23
CA ARG A 194 -17.65 14.73 6.66
C ARG A 194 -16.81 14.56 7.93
N ALA A 195 -17.26 13.79 8.92
CA ALA A 195 -16.50 13.52 10.13
C ALA A 195 -15.20 12.76 9.81
N LEU A 196 -15.26 11.77 8.92
CA LEU A 196 -14.07 11.09 8.40
C LEU A 196 -13.14 12.08 7.70
N GLY A 197 -13.69 12.95 6.84
CA GLY A 197 -12.93 13.98 6.15
C GLY A 197 -12.21 14.93 7.11
N ALA A 198 -12.90 15.39 8.16
CA ALA A 198 -12.33 16.19 9.24
C ALA A 198 -11.17 15.46 9.93
N GLY A 199 -11.34 14.16 10.22
CA GLY A 199 -10.30 13.33 10.81
C GLY A 199 -9.06 13.23 9.93
N LEU A 200 -9.23 13.02 8.62
CA LEU A 200 -8.11 12.94 7.67
C LEU A 200 -7.35 14.27 7.56
N VAL A 201 -8.06 15.40 7.47
CA VAL A 201 -7.43 16.73 7.49
C VAL A 201 -6.71 16.97 8.81
N ALA A 202 -7.33 16.62 9.94
CA ALA A 202 -6.73 16.77 11.27
C ALA A 202 -5.43 15.97 11.40
N VAL A 203 -5.36 14.76 10.84
CA VAL A 203 -4.11 13.96 10.81
C VAL A 203 -3.01 14.67 10.02
N SER A 204 -3.32 15.18 8.83
CA SER A 204 -2.33 15.93 8.02
C SER A 204 -1.87 17.22 8.70
N LEU A 205 -2.78 17.95 9.34
CA LEU A 205 -2.44 19.16 10.11
C LEU A 205 -1.63 18.81 11.35
N ALA A 206 -2.00 17.78 12.11
CA ALA A 206 -1.24 17.32 13.27
C ALA A 206 0.19 16.94 12.91
N TYR A 207 0.40 16.31 11.75
CA TYR A 207 1.75 16.04 11.23
C TYR A 207 2.54 17.32 10.96
N LEU A 208 1.95 18.31 10.29
CA LEU A 208 2.61 19.60 10.05
C LEU A 208 2.93 20.34 11.36
N LEU A 209 1.98 20.36 12.30
CA LEU A 209 2.15 20.96 13.62
C LEU A 209 3.25 20.25 14.41
N ALA A 210 3.30 18.91 14.36
CA ALA A 210 4.39 18.15 14.96
C ALA A 210 5.75 18.50 14.33
N CYS A 211 5.82 18.65 13.00
CA CYS A 211 7.04 19.09 12.31
C CYS A 211 7.42 20.55 12.62
N ALA A 212 6.45 21.41 12.95
CA ALA A 212 6.67 22.81 13.30
C ALA A 212 7.14 23.00 14.75
N PHE A 213 6.49 22.32 15.69
CA PHE A 213 6.64 22.57 17.12
C PHE A 213 7.54 21.55 17.84
N SER A 214 7.88 20.43 17.22
CA SER A 214 8.73 19.43 17.89
C SER A 214 10.17 19.93 18.06
N ARG A 215 10.55 20.19 19.32
CA ARG A 215 11.93 20.53 19.72
C ARG A 215 12.90 19.36 19.58
N ARG A 216 12.41 18.11 19.74
CA ARG A 216 13.19 16.89 19.49
C ARG A 216 12.84 16.34 18.11
N ARG A 217 13.84 16.34 17.24
CA ARG A 217 13.67 15.92 15.85
C ARG A 217 13.98 14.45 15.63
N GLU A 218 14.46 13.73 16.63
CA GLU A 218 14.77 12.30 16.56
C GLU A 218 14.04 11.57 17.69
N TRP A 219 13.25 10.57 17.32
CA TRP A 219 12.46 9.74 18.23
C TRP A 219 12.76 8.28 17.94
N THR A 220 13.30 7.56 18.92
CA THR A 220 13.50 6.12 18.80
C THR A 220 12.24 5.40 19.28
N VAL A 221 11.37 5.00 18.34
CA VAL A 221 10.14 4.26 18.65
C VAL A 221 10.35 2.78 18.32
N ARG A 222 10.27 1.91 19.34
CA ARG A 222 10.45 0.45 19.19
C ARG A 222 11.76 0.04 18.48
N GLY A 223 12.85 0.76 18.76
CA GLY A 223 14.17 0.50 18.15
C GLY A 223 14.33 1.05 16.73
N HIS A 224 13.36 1.81 16.22
CA HIS A 224 13.48 2.54 14.95
C HIS A 224 13.65 4.03 15.22
N ASP A 225 14.75 4.61 14.74
CA ASP A 225 14.94 6.06 14.76
C ASP A 225 14.06 6.71 13.70
N ILE A 226 13.01 7.38 14.17
CA ILE A 226 12.11 8.21 13.39
C ILE A 226 12.51 9.65 13.68
N ALA A 227 13.17 10.28 12.73
CA ALA A 227 13.40 11.72 12.77
C ALA A 227 12.26 12.45 12.07
N LEU A 228 11.71 13.47 12.73
CA LEU A 228 10.72 14.35 12.10
C LEU A 228 11.43 15.28 11.12
N PRO A 229 10.93 15.39 9.87
CA PRO A 229 11.49 16.33 8.91
C PRO A 229 11.26 17.77 9.38
N SER A 230 12.08 18.69 8.86
CA SER A 230 11.83 20.12 9.06
C SER A 230 10.48 20.52 8.44
N LEU A 231 9.83 21.55 8.99
CA LEU A 231 8.56 22.08 8.47
C LEU A 231 8.61 22.36 6.96
N ARG A 232 9.73 22.89 6.45
CA ARG A 232 9.92 23.13 5.01
C ARG A 232 9.85 21.84 4.19
N VAL A 233 10.50 20.78 4.66
CA VAL A 233 10.46 19.47 4.01
C VAL A 233 9.07 18.85 4.10
N ALA A 234 8.39 18.97 5.23
CA ALA A 234 7.01 18.51 5.39
C ALA A 234 6.03 19.22 4.43
N PHE A 235 6.19 20.53 4.22
CA PHE A 235 5.42 21.26 3.21
C PHE A 235 5.74 20.81 1.78
N VAL A 236 7.01 20.57 1.46
CA VAL A 236 7.40 20.01 0.15
C VAL A 236 6.79 18.63 -0.06
N GLN A 237 6.81 17.75 0.95
CA GLN A 237 6.16 16.44 0.89
C GLN A 237 4.67 16.56 0.61
N LEU A 238 3.99 17.44 1.34
CA LEU A 238 2.57 17.67 1.17
C LEU A 238 2.27 18.21 -0.23
N ALA A 239 3.02 19.22 -0.69
CA ALA A 239 2.83 19.83 -2.01
C ALA A 239 3.08 18.81 -3.14
N LEU A 240 4.17 18.04 -3.08
CA LEU A 240 4.47 17.00 -4.07
C LEU A 240 3.38 15.93 -4.11
N SER A 241 2.89 15.50 -2.95
CA SER A 241 1.84 14.50 -2.88
C SER A 241 0.49 15.00 -3.36
N CYS A 242 0.07 16.20 -2.93
CA CYS A 242 -1.14 16.83 -3.42
C CYS A 242 -1.07 17.09 -4.93
N ALA A 243 0.07 17.53 -5.45
CA ALA A 243 0.27 17.68 -6.88
C ALA A 243 0.16 16.35 -7.62
N ASN A 244 0.76 15.27 -7.10
CA ASN A 244 0.66 13.94 -7.71
C ASN A 244 -0.80 13.46 -7.82
N TRP A 245 -1.51 13.44 -6.69
CA TRP A 245 -2.91 13.02 -6.65
C TRP A 245 -3.82 13.94 -7.45
N GLY A 246 -3.55 15.25 -7.42
CA GLY A 246 -4.29 16.25 -8.20
C GLY A 246 -4.12 16.05 -9.71
N VAL A 247 -2.89 15.76 -10.16
CA VAL A 247 -2.59 15.45 -11.57
C VAL A 247 -3.24 14.13 -12.00
N MET A 248 -3.23 13.10 -11.14
CA MET A 248 -3.97 11.85 -11.41
C MET A 248 -5.48 12.10 -11.54
N GLY A 249 -6.06 12.90 -10.64
CA GLY A 249 -7.45 13.33 -10.73
C GLY A 249 -7.73 14.14 -12.00
N LEU A 250 -6.78 14.96 -12.43
CA LEU A 250 -6.90 15.77 -13.65
C LEU A 250 -6.84 14.89 -14.90
N ALA A 251 -5.99 13.87 -14.91
CA ALA A 251 -5.95 12.89 -15.99
C ALA A 251 -7.30 12.16 -16.12
N MET A 252 -7.91 11.75 -14.99
CA MET A 252 -9.25 11.17 -14.98
C MET A 252 -10.32 12.15 -15.47
N PHE A 253 -10.29 13.40 -15.01
CA PHE A 253 -11.23 14.44 -15.43
C PHE A 253 -11.15 14.74 -16.93
N VAL A 254 -9.94 14.84 -17.48
CA VAL A 254 -9.70 15.02 -18.93
C VAL A 254 -10.21 13.82 -19.72
N LEU A 255 -9.96 12.60 -19.23
CA LEU A 255 -10.49 11.38 -19.86
C LEU A 255 -12.01 11.35 -19.78
N LEU A 256 -12.63 11.85 -18.71
CA LEU A 256 -14.08 11.98 -18.61
C LEU A 256 -14.65 13.11 -19.49
N GLN A 257 -13.82 13.82 -20.27
CA GLN A 257 -14.23 14.88 -21.20
C GLN A 257 -15.12 15.95 -20.54
N ASP A 258 -14.75 16.39 -19.34
CA ASP A 258 -15.46 17.43 -18.59
C ASP A 258 -16.94 17.10 -18.28
N ARG A 259 -17.35 15.82 -18.39
CA ARG A 259 -18.73 15.37 -18.13
C ARG A 259 -19.11 15.39 -16.66
N VAL A 260 -18.12 15.44 -15.77
CA VAL A 260 -18.31 15.50 -14.32
C VAL A 260 -17.44 16.62 -13.74
N PRO A 261 -17.86 17.28 -12.65
CA PRO A 261 -17.01 18.26 -11.98
C PRO A 261 -15.70 17.63 -11.47
N TYR A 262 -14.59 18.36 -11.58
CA TYR A 262 -13.27 17.89 -11.12
C TYR A 262 -13.26 17.34 -9.68
N PRO A 263 -13.88 17.99 -8.67
CA PRO A 263 -13.90 17.45 -7.30
C PRO A 263 -14.55 16.07 -7.20
N MET A 264 -15.52 15.77 -8.06
CA MET A 264 -16.17 14.45 -8.12
C MET A 264 -15.21 13.41 -8.69
N ALA A 265 -14.53 13.72 -9.81
CA ALA A 265 -13.53 12.84 -10.39
C ALA A 265 -12.39 12.53 -9.40
N LEU A 266 -11.89 13.55 -8.70
CA LEU A 266 -10.86 13.39 -7.66
C LEU A 266 -11.38 12.56 -6.48
N GLY A 267 -12.58 12.85 -5.97
CA GLY A 267 -13.17 12.12 -4.84
C GLY A 267 -13.37 10.63 -5.15
N VAL A 268 -13.91 10.31 -6.33
CA VAL A 268 -14.08 8.93 -6.80
C VAL A 268 -12.73 8.23 -6.96
N LEU A 269 -11.72 8.90 -7.54
CA LEU A 269 -10.37 8.36 -7.65
C LEU A 269 -9.78 8.01 -6.28
N LEU A 270 -9.93 8.89 -5.28
CA LEU A 270 -9.39 8.70 -3.94
C LEU A 270 -10.07 7.52 -3.22
N ILE A 271 -11.40 7.42 -3.29
CA ILE A 271 -12.15 6.26 -2.76
C ILE A 271 -11.72 4.98 -3.49
N GLY A 272 -11.64 5.03 -4.81
CA GLY A 272 -11.22 3.91 -5.66
C GLY A 272 -9.82 3.41 -5.31
N ALA A 273 -8.88 4.31 -5.00
CA ALA A 273 -7.53 3.93 -4.60
C ALA A 273 -7.51 3.11 -3.29
N VAL A 274 -8.36 3.45 -2.30
CA VAL A 274 -8.48 2.67 -1.07
C VAL A 274 -9.17 1.33 -1.32
N ALA A 275 -10.23 1.32 -2.12
CA ALA A 275 -10.92 0.10 -2.51
C ALA A 275 -9.98 -0.90 -3.23
N GLY A 276 -9.17 -0.42 -4.18
CA GLY A 276 -8.17 -1.23 -4.88
C GLY A 276 -7.09 -1.76 -3.94
N LEU A 277 -6.62 -0.95 -2.99
CA LEU A 277 -5.67 -1.40 -1.97
C LEU A 277 -6.26 -2.53 -1.10
N MET A 278 -7.55 -2.44 -0.73
CA MET A 278 -8.23 -3.48 0.06
C MET A 278 -8.44 -4.77 -0.75
N SER A 279 -8.71 -4.65 -2.04
CA SER A 279 -8.94 -5.77 -2.96
C SER A 279 -7.68 -6.63 -3.19
N ARG A 280 -6.47 -6.06 -2.99
CA ARG A 280 -5.17 -6.70 -3.25
C ARG A 280 -5.05 -7.29 -4.66
N VAL A 281 -5.79 -6.77 -5.63
CA VAL A 281 -5.67 -7.14 -7.04
C VAL A 281 -4.42 -6.47 -7.61
N PRO A 282 -3.53 -7.21 -8.30
CA PRO A 282 -2.41 -6.59 -9.00
C PRO A 282 -2.94 -5.55 -10.01
N ALA A 283 -2.40 -4.33 -9.96
CA ALA A 283 -2.84 -3.11 -10.66
C ALA A 283 -4.04 -2.33 -10.07
N GLY A 284 -4.60 -2.77 -8.93
CA GLY A 284 -5.78 -2.16 -8.29
C GLY A 284 -7.00 -3.08 -8.35
#